data_AF-A0A2N2LWH4-F1
#
_entry.id   AF-A0A2N2LWH4-F1
#
_cell.length_a   1.000
_cell.length_b   1.000
_cell.length_c   1.000
_cell.angle_alpha   90.00
_cell.angle_beta   90.00
_cell.angle_gamma   90.00
#
_symmetry.space_group_name_H-M   'P 1'
#
loop_
_entity.id
_entity.type
_entity.pdbx_description
1 polymer ?
#
loop_
_entity_poly.entity_id
_entity_poly.type
_entity_poly.pdbx_seq_one_letter_code
_entity_poly.pdbx_strand_id
1 'polypeptide(L)'
;MKAKTMKKFTILAILVIFFMFAVLPMSVSAMTAIDDIELAEITGQAGVSINVDVTANLSIGTIAWGDSDGFTGYSNAGYVGIEDLNVTVHFSGRHDGPFATTGPAAIGYMNNKPITIDVGSDTLGWTTQVRIGLPTAHLTVSTLQTDIFVSGVTAGAPTSTTAQQLGAIYMNGIEILLGESSSPAIASSYNAGYLTIGAAGPGNRGVNFGFDVNIDSIKIDTISYGNTTSILTGSFGAAATAGYIGVTDLTIGHMNIDGGFNIGIGTLNTDAINNGHGQGTITQVNILIHHNTTVTIPGAITGTVVLAQEQELTAGGGGGAGELGNFYIGGLTARMVNNVGSLSTPSIIQIWAH
;
A
#
# COMPACT_ATOMS: atom_id res chain seq x y z
N MET A 1 -70.11 -45.88 -20.27
CA MET A 1 -69.05 -44.92 -20.69
C MET A 1 -67.85 -44.82 -19.72
N LYS A 2 -67.85 -45.45 -18.52
CA LYS A 2 -66.75 -45.38 -17.52
C LYS A 2 -65.52 -46.29 -17.78
N ALA A 3 -65.68 -47.44 -18.44
CA ALA A 3 -64.59 -48.42 -18.59
C ALA A 3 -63.53 -48.04 -19.66
N LYS A 4 -63.91 -47.25 -20.67
CA LYS A 4 -63.00 -46.83 -21.75
C LYS A 4 -62.05 -45.70 -21.34
N THR A 5 -62.44 -44.91 -20.35
CA THR A 5 -61.65 -43.81 -19.78
C THR A 5 -60.62 -44.31 -18.76
N MET A 6 -60.94 -45.34 -17.95
CA MET A 6 -59.98 -45.95 -17.02
C MET A 6 -58.78 -46.60 -17.73
N LYS A 7 -59.00 -47.35 -18.82
CA LYS A 7 -57.90 -48.00 -19.57
C LYS A 7 -56.90 -47.00 -20.16
N LYS A 8 -57.35 -45.80 -20.54
CA LYS A 8 -56.48 -44.74 -21.07
C LYS A 8 -55.60 -44.11 -19.97
N PHE A 9 -56.15 -43.94 -18.76
CA PHE A 9 -55.37 -43.47 -17.61
C PHE A 9 -54.33 -44.50 -17.15
N THR A 10 -54.67 -45.79 -17.16
CA THR A 10 -53.71 -46.85 -16.79
C THR A 10 -52.55 -46.95 -17.78
N ILE A 11 -52.81 -46.86 -19.08
CA ILE A 11 -51.76 -46.90 -20.11
C ILE A 11 -50.87 -45.65 -20.04
N LEU A 12 -51.43 -44.46 -19.83
CA LEU A 12 -50.66 -43.23 -19.67
C LEU A 12 -49.78 -43.25 -18.42
N ALA A 13 -50.30 -43.74 -17.28
CA ALA A 13 -49.51 -43.89 -16.06
C ALA A 13 -48.35 -44.87 -16.22
N ILE A 14 -48.57 -46.00 -16.90
CA ILE A 14 -47.51 -46.98 -17.21
C ILE A 14 -46.44 -46.36 -18.11
N LEU A 15 -46.83 -45.58 -19.13
CA LEU A 15 -45.89 -44.88 -20.02
C LEU A 15 -45.07 -43.81 -19.29
N VAL A 16 -45.68 -43.04 -18.39
CA VAL A 16 -44.97 -42.02 -17.59
C VAL A 16 -43.99 -42.67 -16.62
N ILE A 17 -44.39 -43.77 -15.97
CA ILE A 17 -43.51 -44.53 -15.08
C ILE A 17 -42.34 -45.13 -15.86
N PHE A 18 -42.61 -45.73 -17.03
CA PHE A 18 -41.55 -46.29 -17.89
C PHE A 18 -40.61 -45.20 -18.41
N PHE A 19 -41.12 -44.02 -18.74
CA PHE A 19 -40.31 -42.88 -19.14
C PHE A 19 -39.48 -42.33 -17.98
N MET A 20 -40.04 -42.24 -16.77
CA MET A 20 -39.27 -41.89 -15.56
C MET A 20 -38.15 -42.90 -15.28
N PHE A 21 -38.42 -44.21 -15.38
CA PHE A 21 -37.41 -45.25 -15.19
C PHE A 21 -36.37 -45.31 -16.32
N ALA A 22 -36.70 -44.87 -17.53
CA ALA A 22 -35.76 -44.78 -18.64
C ALA A 22 -34.90 -43.51 -18.58
N VAL A 23 -35.44 -42.39 -18.07
CA VAL A 23 -34.74 -41.10 -17.99
C VAL A 23 -33.93 -40.96 -16.70
N LEU A 24 -34.31 -41.63 -15.61
CA LEU A 24 -33.55 -41.62 -14.35
C LEU A 24 -32.09 -42.08 -14.53
N PRO A 25 -31.76 -43.21 -15.18
CA PRO A 25 -30.38 -43.64 -15.38
C PRO A 25 -29.56 -42.66 -16.21
N MET A 26 -30.17 -42.02 -17.22
CA MET A 26 -29.51 -41.01 -18.06
C MET A 26 -29.23 -39.71 -17.30
N SER A 27 -30.02 -39.42 -16.26
CA SER A 27 -29.81 -38.27 -15.38
C SER A 27 -28.66 -38.50 -14.40
N VAL A 28 -28.50 -39.75 -13.93
CA VAL A 28 -27.43 -40.14 -13.00
C VAL A 28 -26.09 -40.31 -13.71
N SER A 29 -26.07 -40.77 -14.97
CA SER A 29 -24.85 -40.85 -15.79
C SER A 29 -24.35 -39.51 -16.32
N ALA A 30 -25.11 -38.42 -16.15
CA ALA A 30 -24.66 -37.06 -16.45
C ALA A 30 -23.90 -36.40 -15.27
N MET A 31 -23.88 -37.05 -14.10
CA MET A 31 -23.03 -36.68 -12.98
C MET A 31 -21.78 -37.57 -13.02
N THR A 32 -20.79 -37.17 -13.82
CA THR A 32 -19.45 -37.74 -13.72
C THR A 32 -18.90 -37.41 -12.34
N ALA A 33 -18.72 -38.43 -11.50
CA ALA A 33 -17.95 -38.27 -10.27
C ALA A 33 -16.51 -37.96 -10.68
N ILE A 34 -15.99 -36.83 -10.22
CA ILE A 34 -14.57 -36.48 -10.37
C ILE A 34 -13.78 -37.48 -9.53
N ASP A 35 -12.94 -38.28 -10.18
CA ASP A 35 -12.01 -39.24 -9.57
C ASP A 35 -10.95 -38.47 -8.77
N ASP A 36 -10.44 -39.02 -7.67
CA ASP A 36 -9.30 -38.46 -6.93
C ASP A 36 -8.07 -38.23 -7.83
N ILE A 37 -7.91 -38.98 -8.93
CA ILE A 37 -6.92 -38.74 -9.98
C ILE A 37 -7.22 -37.46 -10.77
N GLU A 38 -8.48 -37.23 -11.17
CA GLU A 38 -8.87 -35.97 -11.83
C GLU A 38 -8.78 -34.79 -10.84
N LEU A 39 -9.12 -35.00 -9.57
CA LEU A 39 -8.95 -34.00 -8.51
C LEU A 39 -7.47 -33.75 -8.17
N ALA A 40 -6.61 -34.75 -8.29
CA ALA A 40 -5.15 -34.62 -8.17
C ALA A 40 -4.53 -33.96 -9.41
N GLU A 41 -5.18 -34.06 -10.59
CA GLU A 41 -4.85 -33.30 -11.80
C GLU A 41 -5.32 -31.84 -11.71
N ILE A 42 -6.35 -31.54 -10.91
CA ILE A 42 -6.60 -30.20 -10.33
C ILE A 42 -5.51 -29.92 -9.26
N THR A 43 -4.26 -29.97 -9.69
CA THR A 43 -3.18 -29.24 -9.03
C THR A 43 -3.57 -27.76 -9.06
N GLY A 44 -3.29 -27.00 -8.00
CA GLY A 44 -3.65 -25.58 -7.86
C GLY A 44 -2.99 -24.62 -8.86
N GLN A 45 -2.84 -25.00 -10.13
CA GLN A 45 -2.29 -24.20 -11.23
C GLN A 45 -3.19 -23.03 -11.64
N ALA A 46 -4.46 -23.03 -11.25
CA ALA A 46 -5.32 -21.86 -11.43
C ALA A 46 -4.97 -20.81 -10.35
N GLY A 47 -3.94 -20.00 -10.62
CA GLY A 47 -3.56 -18.88 -9.76
C GLY A 47 -4.77 -18.01 -9.46
N VAL A 48 -4.94 -17.66 -8.17
CA VAL A 48 -6.02 -16.76 -7.75
C VAL A 48 -5.70 -15.37 -8.24
N SER A 49 -6.59 -14.82 -9.08
CA SER A 49 -6.52 -13.44 -9.56
C SER A 49 -7.46 -12.59 -8.72
N ILE A 50 -6.92 -11.57 -8.04
CA ILE A 50 -7.69 -10.63 -7.25
C ILE A 50 -7.58 -9.25 -7.91
N ASN A 51 -8.72 -8.70 -8.33
CA ASN A 51 -8.81 -7.31 -8.76
C ASN A 51 -9.17 -6.44 -7.55
N VAL A 52 -8.37 -5.40 -7.30
CA VAL A 52 -8.55 -4.50 -6.16
C VAL A 52 -8.92 -3.12 -6.70
N ASP A 53 -10.06 -2.61 -6.25
CA ASP A 53 -10.50 -1.25 -6.45
C ASP A 53 -11.11 -0.77 -5.14
N VAL A 54 -10.44 0.19 -4.49
CA VAL A 54 -10.76 0.64 -3.14
C VAL A 54 -10.65 2.15 -3.08
N THR A 55 -11.71 2.79 -2.58
CA THR A 55 -11.68 4.19 -2.15
C THR A 55 -11.81 4.25 -0.64
N ALA A 56 -10.88 4.94 0.02
CA ALA A 56 -10.92 5.21 1.44
C ALA A 56 -11.02 6.72 1.65
N ASN A 57 -12.05 7.15 2.39
CA ASN A 57 -12.21 8.55 2.81
C ASN A 57 -11.88 8.61 4.30
N LEU A 58 -10.80 9.32 4.64
CA LEU A 58 -10.41 9.58 6.02
C LEU A 58 -10.69 11.05 6.34
N SER A 59 -11.48 11.27 7.38
CA SER A 59 -11.67 12.59 7.97
C SER A 59 -11.36 12.51 9.45
N ILE A 60 -10.45 13.35 9.89
CA ILE A 60 -10.06 13.48 11.28
C ILE A 60 -10.24 14.94 11.66
N GLY A 61 -11.18 15.19 12.58
CA GLY A 61 -11.43 16.55 13.06
C GLY A 61 -10.22 17.12 13.80
N THR A 62 -9.65 16.35 14.74
CA THR A 62 -8.48 16.81 15.51
C THR A 62 -7.63 15.64 15.97
N ILE A 63 -6.32 15.72 15.73
CA ILE A 63 -5.30 14.95 16.46
C ILE A 63 -4.42 15.95 17.19
N ALA A 64 -4.29 15.80 18.50
CA ALA A 64 -3.43 16.67 19.29
C ALA A 64 -2.73 15.87 20.38
N TRP A 65 -1.52 16.31 20.71
CA TRP A 65 -0.75 15.84 21.85
C TRP A 65 -0.24 17.05 22.60
N GLY A 66 -0.16 16.92 23.92
CA GLY A 66 0.13 18.07 24.75
C GLY A 66 0.35 17.70 26.19
N ASP A 67 0.56 18.76 26.94
CA ASP A 67 0.80 18.75 28.36
C ASP A 67 -0.45 19.29 29.06
N SER A 68 -1.06 18.45 29.91
CA SER A 68 -2.31 18.77 30.61
C SER A 68 -2.12 19.77 31.76
N ASP A 69 -0.91 19.89 32.30
CA ASP A 69 -0.57 20.75 33.44
C ASP A 69 0.37 21.91 33.06
N GLY A 70 0.88 21.89 31.83
CA GLY A 70 1.76 22.93 31.29
C GLY A 70 3.20 22.80 31.83
N PHE A 71 4.07 23.72 31.42
CA PHE A 71 5.48 23.71 31.81
C PHE A 71 5.82 24.84 32.80
N THR A 72 7.01 24.79 33.42
CA THR A 72 7.43 25.77 34.44
C THR A 72 7.26 27.22 33.95
N GLY A 73 6.42 27.99 34.64
CA GLY A 73 6.06 29.37 34.27
C GLY A 73 4.70 29.52 33.58
N TYR A 74 4.05 28.42 33.18
CA TYR A 74 2.73 28.38 32.54
C TYR A 74 1.87 27.28 33.17
N SER A 75 0.80 27.65 33.87
CA SER A 75 -0.08 26.69 34.57
C SER A 75 -1.25 26.18 33.72
N ASN A 76 -1.31 26.55 32.44
CA ASN A 76 -2.38 26.16 31.54
C ASN A 76 -1.93 24.99 30.68
N ALA A 77 -2.85 24.07 30.42
CA ALA A 77 -2.65 22.98 29.48
C ALA A 77 -2.33 23.54 28.09
N GLY A 78 -1.40 22.88 27.39
CA GLY A 78 -0.93 23.29 26.07
C GLY A 78 -0.80 22.09 25.15
N TYR A 79 -1.36 22.20 23.95
CA TYR A 79 -1.39 21.13 22.96
C TYR A 79 -0.87 21.66 21.64
N VAL A 80 -0.19 20.77 20.91
CA VAL A 80 0.04 20.94 19.48
C VAL A 80 -0.78 19.88 18.77
N GLY A 81 -1.31 20.24 17.61
CA GLY A 81 -2.11 19.30 16.86
C GLY A 81 -2.29 19.68 15.40
N ILE A 82 -2.99 18.80 14.73
CA ILE A 82 -3.52 18.97 13.39
C ILE A 82 -5.04 18.95 13.45
N GLU A 83 -5.68 19.81 12.68
CA GLU A 83 -7.13 19.82 12.52
C GLU A 83 -7.55 19.72 11.07
N ASP A 84 -8.81 19.32 10.90
CA ASP A 84 -9.51 19.23 9.62
C ASP A 84 -8.75 18.44 8.55
N LEU A 85 -8.03 17.40 9.00
CA LEU A 85 -7.35 16.49 8.08
C LEU A 85 -8.41 15.73 7.29
N ASN A 86 -8.49 16.04 6.01
CA ASN A 86 -9.30 15.32 5.04
C ASN A 86 -8.39 14.74 3.97
N VAL A 87 -8.53 13.43 3.74
CA VAL A 87 -7.79 12.71 2.70
C VAL A 87 -8.73 11.68 2.08
N THR A 88 -8.90 11.76 0.76
CA THR A 88 -9.45 10.66 -0.03
C THR A 88 -8.31 9.96 -0.74
N VAL A 89 -8.19 8.66 -0.51
CA VAL A 89 -7.25 7.79 -1.21
C VAL A 89 -8.05 6.88 -2.13
N HIS A 90 -7.65 6.78 -3.39
CA HIS A 90 -8.19 5.81 -4.33
C HIS A 90 -7.06 4.92 -4.83
N PHE A 91 -7.24 3.61 -4.71
CA PHE A 91 -6.33 2.59 -5.18
C PHE A 91 -7.08 1.69 -6.15
N SER A 92 -6.64 1.66 -7.41
CA SER A 92 -7.20 0.82 -8.45
C SER A 92 -6.09 0.19 -9.29
N GLY A 93 -6.46 -0.70 -10.20
CA GLY A 93 -5.53 -1.07 -11.27
C GLY A 93 -5.17 0.14 -12.14
N ARG A 94 -3.98 0.15 -12.75
CA ARG A 94 -3.56 1.22 -13.70
C ARG A 94 -4.63 1.53 -14.76
N HIS A 95 -4.77 2.80 -15.11
CA HIS A 95 -5.71 3.24 -16.15
C HIS A 95 -5.02 3.85 -17.36
N ASP A 96 -3.69 3.91 -17.33
CA ASP A 96 -2.82 4.43 -18.35
C ASP A 96 -2.13 3.30 -19.12
N GLY A 97 -2.01 3.51 -20.43
CA GLY A 97 -1.70 2.46 -21.40
C GLY A 97 -2.74 2.45 -22.52
N PRO A 98 -2.42 1.98 -23.73
CA PRO A 98 -3.36 1.99 -24.82
C PRO A 98 -4.59 1.15 -24.47
N PHE A 99 -5.77 1.79 -24.47
CA PHE A 99 -7.04 1.10 -24.58
C PHE A 99 -7.04 0.33 -25.90
N ALA A 100 -6.62 -0.93 -25.86
CA ALA A 100 -6.74 -1.80 -27.02
C ALA A 100 -8.23 -2.11 -27.19
N THR A 101 -8.98 -1.30 -27.93
CA THR A 101 -10.41 -1.53 -28.20
C THR A 101 -10.65 -2.57 -29.30
N THR A 102 -9.65 -3.40 -29.62
CA THR A 102 -9.67 -4.28 -30.80
C THR A 102 -10.46 -5.57 -30.61
N GLY A 103 -11.14 -5.79 -29.48
CA GLY A 103 -12.10 -6.89 -29.38
C GLY A 103 -12.85 -7.03 -28.04
N PRO A 104 -13.89 -7.88 -27.98
CA PRO A 104 -14.71 -8.14 -26.79
C PRO A 104 -13.94 -8.72 -25.59
N ALA A 105 -12.73 -9.24 -25.80
CA ALA A 105 -11.82 -9.70 -24.75
C ALA A 105 -10.89 -8.58 -24.23
N ALA A 106 -10.95 -7.38 -24.81
CA ALA A 106 -10.12 -6.25 -24.45
C ALA A 106 -10.95 -5.21 -23.68
N ILE A 107 -11.58 -5.66 -22.59
CA ILE A 107 -12.12 -4.75 -21.59
C ILE A 107 -10.91 -4.06 -20.97
N GLY A 108 -10.78 -2.75 -21.15
CA GLY A 108 -9.62 -1.93 -20.76
C GLY A 108 -9.18 -1.97 -19.28
N TYR A 109 -9.86 -2.77 -18.46
CA TYR A 109 -9.46 -3.11 -17.09
C TYR A 109 -8.58 -4.37 -16.99
N MET A 110 -8.51 -5.22 -18.04
CA MET A 110 -7.80 -6.51 -17.99
C MET A 110 -6.33 -6.47 -18.41
N ASN A 111 -5.81 -5.31 -18.80
CA ASN A 111 -4.38 -5.14 -19.04
C ASN A 111 -3.60 -4.77 -17.77
N ASN A 112 -4.31 -4.52 -16.67
CA ASN A 112 -3.70 -4.50 -15.35
C ASN A 112 -3.35 -5.91 -14.92
N LYS A 113 -2.10 -6.12 -14.49
CA LYS A 113 -1.74 -7.35 -13.83
C LYS A 113 -2.47 -7.37 -12.49
N PRO A 114 -3.36 -8.34 -12.24
CA PRO A 114 -4.01 -8.50 -10.95
C PRO A 114 -2.99 -9.01 -9.92
N ILE A 115 -3.39 -9.05 -8.65
CA ILE A 115 -2.62 -9.81 -7.66
C ILE A 115 -2.70 -11.28 -8.08
N THR A 116 -1.55 -11.94 -8.17
CA THR A 116 -1.48 -13.39 -8.38
C THR A 116 -0.93 -14.04 -7.13
N ILE A 117 -1.44 -15.21 -6.76
CA ILE A 117 -0.88 -16.03 -5.69
C ILE A 117 -0.53 -17.38 -6.28
N ASP A 118 0.74 -17.74 -6.18
CA ASP A 118 1.29 -19.02 -6.59
C ASP A 118 1.95 -19.70 -5.38
N VAL A 119 1.77 -21.01 -5.27
CA VAL A 119 2.39 -21.82 -4.21
C VAL A 119 3.17 -22.91 -4.89
N GLY A 120 4.49 -22.81 -4.82
CA GLY A 120 5.41 -23.72 -5.49
C GLY A 120 6.41 -24.30 -4.51
N SER A 121 6.86 -25.53 -4.78
CA SER A 121 8.07 -26.04 -4.16
C SER A 121 9.23 -25.95 -5.15
N ASP A 122 10.45 -25.80 -4.64
CA ASP A 122 11.65 -25.86 -5.47
C ASP A 122 11.74 -27.22 -6.21
N THR A 123 12.60 -27.29 -7.22
CA THR A 123 12.74 -28.47 -8.10
C THR A 123 13.03 -29.78 -7.38
N LEU A 124 13.48 -29.68 -6.12
CA LEU A 124 13.83 -30.80 -5.27
C LEU A 124 12.80 -31.03 -4.12
N GLY A 125 11.78 -30.19 -3.99
CA GLY A 125 10.70 -30.32 -3.01
C GLY A 125 11.06 -29.99 -1.57
N TRP A 126 12.23 -29.39 -1.31
CA TRP A 126 12.72 -29.06 0.04
C TRP A 126 12.16 -27.76 0.58
N THR A 127 11.76 -26.84 -0.30
CA THR A 127 11.22 -25.54 0.12
C THR A 127 9.95 -25.23 -0.63
N THR A 128 8.82 -25.19 0.10
CA THR A 128 7.59 -24.59 -0.40
C THR A 128 7.59 -23.09 -0.12
N GLN A 129 7.25 -22.29 -1.12
CA GLN A 129 7.14 -20.84 -1.02
C GLN A 129 5.82 -20.39 -1.63
N VAL A 130 5.27 -19.32 -1.06
CA VAL A 130 4.17 -18.57 -1.63
C VAL A 130 4.77 -17.38 -2.36
N ARG A 131 4.48 -17.24 -3.65
CA ARG A 131 4.80 -16.04 -4.42
C ARG A 131 3.51 -15.26 -4.67
N ILE A 132 3.53 -14.00 -4.27
CA ILE A 132 2.45 -13.06 -4.55
C ILE A 132 2.95 -12.10 -5.63
N GLY A 133 2.42 -12.20 -6.85
CA GLY A 133 2.66 -11.20 -7.89
C GLY A 133 1.95 -9.90 -7.52
N LEU A 134 2.68 -8.79 -7.55
CA LEU A 134 2.12 -7.49 -7.23
C LEU A 134 1.32 -6.96 -8.43
N PRO A 135 0.20 -6.26 -8.18
CA PRO A 135 -0.62 -5.74 -9.24
C PRO A 135 0.02 -4.49 -9.84
N THR A 136 -0.23 -4.24 -11.13
CA THR A 136 0.01 -2.91 -11.71
C THR A 136 -1.11 -2.00 -11.25
N ALA A 137 -0.79 -1.00 -10.44
CA ALA A 137 -1.78 -0.22 -9.70
C ALA A 137 -1.55 1.27 -9.83
N HIS A 138 -2.63 2.02 -9.67
CA HIS A 138 -2.64 3.47 -9.60
C HIS A 138 -3.23 3.87 -8.26
N LEU A 139 -2.42 4.52 -7.45
CA LEU A 139 -2.83 5.15 -6.22
C LEU A 139 -2.92 6.66 -6.47
N THR A 140 -4.10 7.22 -6.24
CA THR A 140 -4.27 8.67 -6.16
C THR A 140 -4.63 9.07 -4.75
N VAL A 141 -4.10 10.19 -4.32
CA VAL A 141 -4.62 10.91 -3.17
C VAL A 141 -5.22 12.21 -3.70
N SER A 142 -6.40 12.55 -3.20
CA SER A 142 -7.04 13.85 -3.45
C SER A 142 -6.17 14.98 -2.90
N THR A 143 -6.81 16.08 -2.52
CA THR A 143 -6.15 17.06 -1.65
C THR A 143 -5.94 16.45 -0.26
N LEU A 144 -4.72 16.58 0.27
CA LEU A 144 -4.43 16.53 1.70
C LEU A 144 -4.27 17.98 2.15
N GLN A 145 -5.15 18.43 3.03
CA GLN A 145 -5.07 19.74 3.65
C GLN A 145 -5.24 19.57 5.16
N THR A 146 -4.40 20.26 5.93
CA THR A 146 -4.55 20.31 7.39
C THR A 146 -3.88 21.54 7.96
N ASP A 147 -4.50 22.09 9.00
CA ASP A 147 -3.93 23.18 9.77
C ASP A 147 -3.18 22.64 10.98
N ILE A 148 -1.97 23.17 11.21
CA ILE A 148 -1.19 22.90 12.41
C ILE A 148 -1.47 24.02 13.40
N PHE A 149 -1.85 23.68 14.61
CA PHE A 149 -2.18 24.66 15.65
C PHE A 149 -1.46 24.38 16.96
N VAL A 150 -1.27 25.44 17.73
CA VAL A 150 -1.08 25.36 19.19
C VAL A 150 -2.42 25.72 19.82
N SER A 151 -2.83 25.04 20.88
CA SER A 151 -4.07 25.40 21.59
C SER A 151 -3.96 25.18 23.09
N GLY A 152 -4.83 25.87 23.83
CA GLY A 152 -5.24 25.44 25.16
C GLY A 152 -6.42 24.47 25.10
N VAL A 153 -6.92 24.09 26.28
CA VAL A 153 -8.17 23.30 26.39
C VAL A 153 -9.38 24.24 26.47
N THR A 154 -10.35 24.04 25.59
CA THR A 154 -11.71 24.59 25.74
C THR A 154 -12.68 23.42 25.86
N ALA A 155 -13.52 23.43 26.91
CA ALA A 155 -14.53 22.38 27.15
C ALA A 155 -13.97 20.93 27.21
N GLY A 156 -12.71 20.76 27.64
CA GLY A 156 -12.09 19.45 27.80
C GLY A 156 -11.41 18.89 26.54
N ALA A 157 -11.42 19.62 25.43
CA ALA A 157 -10.70 19.24 24.21
C ALA A 157 -9.72 20.35 23.77
N PRO A 158 -8.59 20.00 23.14
CA PRO A 158 -7.78 20.96 22.40
C PRO A 158 -8.63 21.60 21.30
N THR A 159 -8.66 22.93 21.27
CA THR A 159 -9.42 23.68 20.25
C THR A 159 -8.50 24.65 19.56
N SER A 160 -8.30 24.47 18.25
CA SER A 160 -7.57 25.45 17.44
C SER A 160 -8.27 26.80 17.42
N THR A 161 -7.49 27.86 17.33
CA THR A 161 -7.97 29.18 16.95
C THR A 161 -7.06 29.71 15.86
N THR A 162 -7.60 30.48 14.92
CA THR A 162 -6.82 31.10 13.83
C THR A 162 -5.66 31.98 14.33
N ALA A 163 -5.73 32.47 15.57
CA ALA A 163 -4.66 33.23 16.22
C ALA A 163 -3.45 32.37 16.67
N GLN A 164 -3.58 31.04 16.69
CA GLN A 164 -2.55 30.10 17.13
C GLN A 164 -2.21 29.05 16.07
N GLN A 165 -2.55 29.31 14.81
CA GLN A 165 -2.16 28.47 13.68
C GLN A 165 -0.66 28.62 13.42
N LEU A 166 0.10 27.52 13.57
CA LEU A 166 1.52 27.44 13.22
C LEU A 166 1.76 27.46 11.72
N GLY A 167 0.83 26.87 10.98
CA GLY A 167 0.80 26.89 9.54
C GLY A 167 -0.29 25.99 8.98
N ALA A 168 -0.33 25.88 7.67
CA ALA A 168 -1.15 24.95 6.91
C ALA A 168 -0.23 24.10 6.04
N ILE A 169 -0.53 22.81 5.96
CA ILE A 169 0.05 21.90 4.96
C ILE A 169 -1.01 21.70 3.89
N TYR A 170 -0.60 21.86 2.64
CA TYR A 170 -1.41 21.54 1.47
C TYR A 170 -0.63 20.64 0.54
N MET A 171 -1.24 19.55 0.10
CA MET A 171 -0.74 18.70 -0.97
C MET A 171 -1.88 18.33 -1.89
N ASN A 172 -1.66 18.34 -3.20
CA ASN A 172 -2.63 17.84 -4.17
C ASN A 172 -1.95 17.06 -5.30
N GLY A 173 -2.78 16.36 -6.08
CA GLY A 173 -2.33 15.63 -7.25
C GLY A 173 -1.27 14.59 -6.93
N ILE A 174 -1.38 13.93 -5.76
CA ILE A 174 -0.46 12.85 -5.42
C ILE A 174 -0.87 11.63 -6.24
N GLU A 175 0.03 11.18 -7.11
CA GLU A 175 -0.12 10.00 -7.95
C GLU A 175 1.07 9.06 -7.69
N ILE A 176 0.78 7.78 -7.45
CA ILE A 176 1.79 6.72 -7.40
C ILE A 176 1.37 5.62 -8.37
N LEU A 177 2.25 5.33 -9.33
CA LEU A 177 2.03 4.29 -10.33
C LEU A 177 2.94 3.10 -10.01
N LEU A 178 2.34 1.96 -9.70
CA LEU A 178 3.03 0.69 -9.51
C LEU A 178 3.09 -0.09 -10.82
N GLY A 179 4.27 -0.62 -11.11
CA GLY A 179 4.56 -1.38 -12.31
C GLY A 179 5.28 -0.56 -13.35
N GLU A 180 6.60 -0.68 -13.40
CA GLU A 180 7.41 -0.10 -14.47
C GLU A 180 7.15 -0.81 -15.79
N SER A 181 7.16 -0.09 -16.91
CA SER A 181 7.01 -0.67 -18.24
C SER A 181 8.21 -0.33 -19.12
N SER A 182 8.79 -1.37 -19.75
CA SER A 182 9.83 -1.20 -20.77
C SER A 182 9.29 -0.67 -22.10
N SER A 183 7.97 -0.71 -22.32
CA SER A 183 7.31 -0.09 -23.48
C SER A 183 5.86 0.28 -23.11
N PRO A 184 5.55 1.55 -22.82
CA PRO A 184 4.21 1.96 -22.35
C PRO A 184 3.06 1.61 -23.31
N ALA A 185 3.38 1.34 -24.57
CA ALA A 185 2.45 0.88 -25.59
C ALA A 185 2.10 -0.63 -25.48
N ILE A 186 2.84 -1.40 -24.69
CA ILE A 186 2.71 -2.85 -24.56
C ILE A 186 2.31 -3.19 -23.12
N ALA A 187 1.04 -3.53 -22.92
CA ALA A 187 0.49 -3.86 -21.61
C ALA A 187 1.25 -4.98 -20.86
N SER A 188 1.75 -6.00 -21.57
CA SER A 188 2.49 -7.10 -20.94
C SER A 188 3.85 -6.67 -20.36
N SER A 189 4.37 -5.51 -20.79
CA SER A 189 5.66 -4.98 -20.36
C SER A 189 5.63 -4.36 -18.96
N TYR A 190 4.45 -3.98 -18.46
CA TYR A 190 4.30 -3.46 -17.10
C TYR A 190 4.61 -4.56 -16.07
N ASN A 191 5.47 -4.29 -15.10
CA ASN A 191 5.85 -5.25 -14.07
C ASN A 191 5.97 -4.54 -12.72
N ALA A 192 5.04 -4.80 -11.79
CA ALA A 192 5.12 -4.27 -10.43
C ALA A 192 6.01 -5.10 -9.50
N GLY A 193 6.50 -6.25 -9.98
CA GLY A 193 7.33 -7.17 -9.22
C GLY A 193 6.51 -8.16 -8.40
N TYR A 194 7.04 -8.59 -7.26
CA TYR A 194 6.49 -9.69 -6.47
C TYR A 194 6.96 -9.65 -5.01
N LEU A 195 6.19 -10.35 -4.17
CA LEU A 195 6.54 -10.72 -2.80
C LEU A 195 6.71 -12.25 -2.73
N THR A 196 7.76 -12.74 -2.11
CA THR A 196 7.90 -14.16 -1.76
C THR A 196 7.82 -14.35 -0.25
N ILE A 197 7.16 -15.43 0.16
CA ILE A 197 7.01 -15.83 1.55
C ILE A 197 7.42 -17.30 1.63
N GLY A 198 8.43 -17.60 2.45
CA GLY A 198 8.95 -18.95 2.57
C GLY A 198 9.44 -19.26 3.99
N ALA A 199 9.83 -20.50 4.22
CA ALA A 199 10.53 -20.83 5.46
C ALA A 199 11.85 -20.03 5.56
N ALA A 200 12.24 -19.65 6.77
CA ALA A 200 13.51 -18.94 7.04
C ALA A 200 14.80 -19.78 6.79
N GLY A 201 14.67 -20.94 6.13
CA GLY A 201 15.76 -21.85 5.78
C GLY A 201 16.02 -22.97 6.81
N PRO A 202 16.90 -23.93 6.46
CA PRO A 202 17.22 -25.07 7.33
C PRO A 202 17.71 -24.64 8.71
N GLY A 203 17.16 -25.23 9.77
CA GLY A 203 17.55 -24.96 11.16
C GLY A 203 16.92 -23.70 11.77
N ASN A 204 16.19 -22.89 11.00
CA ASN A 204 15.50 -21.70 11.49
C ASN A 204 14.01 -21.97 11.68
N ARG A 205 13.45 -21.46 12.78
CA ARG A 205 12.00 -21.33 12.96
C ARG A 205 11.62 -19.91 12.58
N GLY A 206 10.88 -19.74 11.48
CA GLY A 206 10.50 -18.41 11.02
C GLY A 206 10.09 -18.35 9.57
N VAL A 207 9.88 -17.12 9.12
CA VAL A 207 9.40 -16.78 7.77
C VAL A 207 10.40 -15.83 7.10
N ASN A 208 10.72 -16.10 5.84
CA ASN A 208 11.47 -15.21 4.96
C ASN A 208 10.49 -14.43 4.08
N PHE A 209 10.71 -13.12 3.97
CA PHE A 209 10.02 -12.24 3.04
C PHE A 209 11.03 -11.65 2.05
N GLY A 210 10.88 -11.94 0.76
CA GLY A 210 11.61 -11.28 -0.31
C GLY A 210 10.67 -10.37 -1.10
N PHE A 211 11.11 -9.18 -1.47
CA PHE A 211 10.33 -8.29 -2.31
C PHE A 211 11.18 -7.69 -3.42
N ASP A 212 10.55 -7.56 -4.58
CA ASP A 212 11.01 -6.81 -5.74
C ASP A 212 9.80 -5.94 -6.10
N VAL A 213 9.90 -4.64 -5.89
CA VAL A 213 8.80 -3.70 -6.10
C VAL A 213 9.25 -2.61 -7.05
N ASN A 214 8.60 -2.58 -8.20
CA ASN A 214 8.88 -1.59 -9.23
C ASN A 214 7.77 -0.54 -9.24
N ILE A 215 8.16 0.69 -8.95
CA ILE A 215 7.31 1.88 -8.98
C ILE A 215 7.70 2.66 -10.23
N ASP A 216 6.73 2.93 -11.09
CA ASP A 216 6.97 3.64 -12.33
C ASP A 216 7.21 5.12 -12.09
N SER A 217 6.38 5.75 -11.25
CA SER A 217 6.59 7.13 -10.82
C SER A 217 5.82 7.47 -9.56
N ILE A 218 6.30 8.52 -8.89
CA ILE A 218 5.56 9.26 -7.87
C ILE A 218 5.51 10.72 -8.33
N LYS A 219 4.31 11.28 -8.39
CA LYS A 219 4.10 12.69 -8.72
C LYS A 219 3.29 13.37 -7.63
N ILE A 220 3.60 14.65 -7.42
CA ILE A 220 2.84 15.54 -6.55
C ILE A 220 2.75 16.87 -7.29
N ASP A 221 1.53 17.28 -7.65
CA ASP A 221 1.30 18.53 -8.39
C ASP A 221 1.73 19.74 -7.55
N THR A 222 1.37 19.76 -6.27
CA THR A 222 1.78 20.80 -5.33
C THR A 222 1.96 20.22 -3.94
N ILE A 223 3.05 20.60 -3.29
CA ILE A 223 3.24 20.49 -1.84
C ILE A 223 3.62 21.87 -1.31
N SER A 224 2.88 22.39 -0.34
CA SER A 224 3.18 23.68 0.25
C SER A 224 3.00 23.68 1.76
N TYR A 225 3.75 24.59 2.37
CA TYR A 225 3.62 24.97 3.75
C TYR A 225 3.56 26.49 3.84
N GLY A 226 2.65 27.00 4.65
CA GLY A 226 2.56 28.43 4.86
C GLY A 226 1.72 28.77 6.06
N ASN A 227 1.40 30.04 6.21
CA ASN A 227 0.47 30.48 7.22
C ASN A 227 -0.46 31.55 6.66
N THR A 228 -1.65 31.62 7.25
CA THR A 228 -2.63 32.67 6.97
C THR A 228 -2.34 33.93 7.79
N THR A 229 -1.61 33.79 8.90
CA THR A 229 -1.23 34.86 9.82
C THR A 229 0.24 34.74 10.23
N SER A 230 0.90 35.88 10.45
CA SER A 230 2.30 35.90 10.88
C SER A 230 2.42 35.58 12.37
N ILE A 231 3.14 34.50 12.70
CA ILE A 231 3.54 34.19 14.09
C ILE A 231 4.68 35.09 14.59
N LEU A 232 5.48 35.66 13.67
CA LEU A 232 6.64 36.48 14.01
C LEU A 232 6.24 37.95 14.10
N THR A 233 5.48 38.32 15.14
CA THR A 233 5.31 39.73 15.54
C THR A 233 6.60 40.25 16.16
N GLY A 234 7.62 40.50 15.32
CA GLY A 234 8.96 40.92 15.74
C GLY A 234 9.73 41.59 14.59
N SER A 235 11.05 41.38 14.55
CA SER A 235 11.99 42.05 13.61
C SER A 235 11.73 41.82 12.12
N PHE A 236 10.81 40.92 11.75
CA PHE A 236 10.44 40.62 10.36
C PHE A 236 9.18 41.37 9.89
N GLY A 237 8.52 42.13 10.78
CA GLY A 237 7.23 42.75 10.51
C GLY A 237 6.09 41.73 10.51
N ALA A 238 4.89 42.14 10.95
CA ALA A 238 3.72 41.29 10.80
C ALA A 238 3.38 41.20 9.30
N ALA A 239 3.47 40.01 8.71
CA ALA A 239 2.95 39.80 7.36
C ALA A 239 1.43 40.08 7.38
N ALA A 240 1.00 41.04 6.58
CA ALA A 240 -0.40 41.47 6.51
C ALA A 240 -1.29 40.49 5.71
N THR A 241 -0.66 39.57 4.98
CA THR A 241 -1.30 38.60 4.09
C THR A 241 -0.70 37.22 4.31
N ALA A 242 -1.44 36.19 3.91
CA ALA A 242 -0.95 34.82 3.88
C ALA A 242 0.30 34.69 3.00
N GLY A 243 1.14 33.71 3.33
CA GLY A 243 2.35 33.41 2.59
C GLY A 243 2.67 31.92 2.65
N TYR A 244 2.89 31.34 1.48
CA TYR A 244 3.19 29.93 1.28
C TYR A 244 4.49 29.77 0.52
N ILE A 245 5.25 28.75 0.91
CA ILE A 245 6.39 28.23 0.16
C ILE A 245 6.12 26.77 -0.15
N GLY A 246 6.54 26.32 -1.32
CA GLY A 246 6.43 24.91 -1.63
C GLY A 246 7.09 24.53 -2.92
N VAL A 247 6.72 23.35 -3.39
CA VAL A 247 7.18 22.76 -4.64
C VAL A 247 5.97 22.46 -5.51
N THR A 248 6.02 22.86 -6.77
CA THR A 248 5.10 22.38 -7.82
C THR A 248 5.79 21.38 -8.72
N ASP A 249 4.99 20.54 -9.38
CA ASP A 249 5.43 19.55 -10.38
C ASP A 249 6.53 18.61 -9.85
N LEU A 250 6.43 18.21 -8.57
CA LEU A 250 7.37 17.27 -7.98
C LEU A 250 7.21 15.92 -8.67
N THR A 251 8.24 15.50 -9.37
CA THR A 251 8.28 14.20 -10.05
C THR A 251 9.47 13.41 -9.54
N ILE A 252 9.18 12.20 -9.07
CA ILE A 252 10.16 11.15 -8.84
C ILE A 252 9.92 10.12 -9.94
N GLY A 253 10.94 9.93 -10.79
CA GLY A 253 10.89 8.92 -11.85
C GLY A 253 10.88 7.49 -11.30
N HIS A 254 11.21 6.53 -12.18
CA HIS A 254 11.24 5.11 -11.83
C HIS A 254 11.99 4.86 -10.53
N MET A 255 11.36 4.08 -9.65
CA MET A 255 11.93 3.66 -8.39
C MET A 255 11.85 2.14 -8.28
N ASN A 256 12.95 1.50 -7.95
CA ASN A 256 12.99 0.08 -7.62
C ASN A 256 13.33 -0.09 -6.13
N ILE A 257 12.56 -0.94 -5.46
CA ILE A 257 12.81 -1.42 -4.11
C ILE A 257 13.13 -2.91 -4.22
N ASP A 258 14.40 -3.26 -4.07
CA ASP A 258 14.87 -4.63 -4.14
C ASP A 258 15.45 -5.03 -2.79
N GLY A 259 15.09 -6.22 -2.31
CA GLY A 259 15.68 -6.82 -1.12
C GLY A 259 14.75 -7.73 -0.37
N GLY A 260 14.92 -7.77 0.94
CA GLY A 260 14.12 -8.65 1.78
C GLY A 260 14.56 -8.65 3.22
N PHE A 261 13.73 -9.28 4.04
CA PHE A 261 14.05 -9.53 5.43
C PHE A 261 13.59 -10.93 5.86
N ASN A 262 14.32 -11.48 6.82
CA ASN A 262 13.94 -12.71 7.49
C ASN A 262 13.41 -12.37 8.87
N ILE A 263 12.30 -12.97 9.27
CA ILE A 263 11.81 -12.95 10.65
C ILE A 263 12.00 -14.36 11.23
N GLY A 264 12.98 -14.49 12.12
CA GLY A 264 13.15 -15.67 12.95
C GLY A 264 12.50 -15.48 14.31
N ILE A 265 11.69 -16.44 14.75
CA ILE A 265 11.14 -16.46 16.11
C ILE A 265 11.66 -17.71 16.81
N GLY A 266 12.37 -17.51 17.90
CA GLY A 266 12.95 -18.58 18.70
C GLY A 266 12.71 -18.38 20.18
N THR A 267 12.49 -19.47 20.89
CA THR A 267 12.65 -19.50 22.35
C THR A 267 14.09 -19.87 22.67
N LEU A 268 14.80 -18.97 23.33
CA LEU A 268 16.16 -19.15 23.78
C LEU A 268 16.14 -19.55 25.25
N ASN A 269 16.79 -20.66 25.59
CA ASN A 269 17.11 -20.94 26.98
C ASN A 269 18.32 -20.09 27.36
N THR A 270 18.11 -19.07 28.20
CA THR A 270 19.16 -18.11 28.57
C THR A 270 20.28 -18.74 29.39
N ASP A 271 20.03 -19.88 30.04
CA ASP A 271 21.06 -20.64 30.76
C ASP A 271 22.17 -21.13 29.82
N ALA A 272 21.89 -21.27 28.51
CA ALA A 272 22.86 -21.66 27.50
C ALA A 272 23.73 -20.49 26.99
N ILE A 273 23.32 -19.24 27.20
CA ILE A 273 24.03 -18.04 26.72
C ILE A 273 24.76 -17.31 27.85
N ASN A 274 24.13 -17.21 29.02
CA ASN A 274 24.65 -16.51 30.18
C ASN A 274 24.35 -17.31 31.44
N ASN A 275 25.08 -18.42 31.59
CA ASN A 275 24.92 -19.36 32.68
C ASN A 275 25.08 -18.64 34.03
N GLY A 276 24.00 -18.57 34.83
CA GLY A 276 23.98 -17.94 36.15
C GLY A 276 23.16 -16.66 36.30
N HIS A 277 22.54 -16.14 35.22
CA HIS A 277 21.71 -14.92 35.30
C HIS A 277 20.21 -15.15 35.49
N GLY A 278 19.75 -16.41 35.49
CA GLY A 278 18.38 -16.77 35.90
C GLY A 278 17.26 -16.11 35.10
N GLN A 279 17.51 -15.73 33.83
CA GLN A 279 16.54 -15.00 33.01
C GLN A 279 15.46 -15.91 32.39
N GLY A 280 15.49 -17.22 32.67
CA GLY A 280 14.49 -18.17 32.19
C GLY A 280 14.53 -18.40 30.68
N THR A 281 13.38 -18.73 30.09
CA THR A 281 13.24 -18.85 28.64
C THR A 281 12.79 -17.52 28.07
N ILE A 282 13.61 -16.91 27.21
CA ILE A 282 13.25 -15.67 26.51
C ILE A 282 12.74 -16.03 25.12
N THR A 283 11.62 -15.42 24.71
CA THR A 283 11.23 -15.45 23.30
C THR A 283 11.91 -14.27 22.60
N GLN A 284 12.69 -14.57 21.57
CA GLN A 284 13.38 -13.59 20.75
C GLN A 284 12.78 -13.57 19.34
N VAL A 285 12.55 -12.36 18.83
CA VAL A 285 12.30 -12.12 17.41
C VAL A 285 13.54 -11.47 16.81
N ASN A 286 14.12 -12.12 15.80
CA ASN A 286 15.22 -11.59 15.00
C ASN A 286 14.67 -11.17 13.65
N ILE A 287 14.78 -9.88 13.32
CA ILE A 287 14.48 -9.35 11.99
C ILE A 287 15.82 -9.06 11.32
N LEU A 288 16.13 -9.82 10.29
CA LEU A 288 17.38 -9.71 9.54
C LEU A 288 17.10 -9.09 8.18
N ILE A 289 17.58 -7.88 7.93
CA ILE A 289 17.46 -7.17 6.66
C ILE A 289 18.66 -7.54 5.78
N HIS A 290 18.42 -7.96 4.55
CA HIS A 290 19.48 -8.41 3.65
C HIS A 290 20.39 -7.25 3.24
N HIS A 291 21.69 -7.51 3.12
CA HIS A 291 22.74 -6.49 2.91
C HIS A 291 22.71 -5.79 1.54
N ASN A 292 21.88 -6.29 0.62
CA ASN A 292 21.64 -5.68 -0.68
C ASN A 292 20.26 -5.01 -0.78
N THR A 293 19.56 -4.84 0.35
CA THR A 293 18.27 -4.14 0.34
C THR A 293 18.50 -2.69 -0.05
N THR A 294 17.94 -2.29 -1.19
CA THR A 294 18.13 -0.98 -1.81
C THR A 294 16.81 -0.33 -2.20
N VAL A 295 16.83 1.00 -2.20
CA VAL A 295 15.84 1.84 -2.86
C VAL A 295 16.60 2.66 -3.88
N THR A 296 16.30 2.45 -5.16
CA THR A 296 17.01 3.09 -6.27
C THR A 296 16.05 3.91 -7.08
N ILE A 297 16.41 5.16 -7.38
CA ILE A 297 15.73 6.05 -8.32
C ILE A 297 16.77 6.35 -9.41
N PRO A 298 16.78 5.62 -10.55
CA PRO A 298 17.78 5.83 -11.58
C PRO A 298 17.62 7.18 -12.31
N GLY A 299 16.36 7.63 -12.40
CA GLY A 299 15.98 8.91 -13.01
C GLY A 299 16.22 10.11 -12.09
N ALA A 300 15.87 11.28 -12.60
CA ALA A 300 15.94 12.51 -11.83
C ALA A 300 14.73 12.65 -10.89
N ILE A 301 14.97 13.34 -9.78
CA ILE A 301 13.91 13.97 -8.98
C ILE A 301 13.91 15.45 -9.33
N THR A 302 12.77 15.97 -9.76
CA THR A 302 12.63 17.35 -10.23
C THR A 302 11.44 18.02 -9.58
N GLY A 303 11.49 19.34 -9.49
CA GLY A 303 10.36 20.18 -9.09
C GLY A 303 10.73 21.65 -9.11
N THR A 304 9.73 22.50 -8.97
CA THR A 304 9.86 23.96 -9.01
C THR A 304 9.55 24.54 -7.65
N VAL A 305 10.49 25.28 -7.04
CA VAL A 305 10.26 25.95 -5.77
C VAL A 305 9.53 27.27 -6.01
N VAL A 306 8.41 27.47 -5.33
CA VAL A 306 7.51 28.61 -5.54
C VAL A 306 7.16 29.27 -4.21
N LEU A 307 7.05 30.61 -4.22
CA LEU A 307 6.43 31.42 -3.18
C LEU A 307 5.11 31.98 -3.69
N ALA A 308 4.04 31.91 -2.90
CA ALA A 308 2.75 32.46 -3.28
C ALA A 308 1.95 32.96 -2.05
N GLN A 309 0.88 33.70 -2.30
CA GLN A 309 -0.10 34.06 -1.26
C GLN A 309 -1.17 33.00 -1.06
N GLU A 310 -1.27 32.05 -2.00
CA GLU A 310 -2.22 30.93 -2.00
C GLU A 310 -1.47 29.62 -1.79
N GLN A 311 -2.09 28.67 -1.08
CA GLN A 311 -1.48 27.37 -0.75
C GLN A 311 -1.31 26.47 -1.98
N GLU A 312 -2.12 26.66 -3.02
CA GLU A 312 -2.06 25.97 -4.30
C GLU A 312 -0.88 26.42 -5.16
N LEU A 313 -0.12 27.44 -4.72
CA LEU A 313 1.04 28.00 -5.40
C LEU A 313 0.76 28.48 -6.83
N THR A 314 -0.49 28.82 -7.16
CA THR A 314 -0.86 29.22 -8.52
C THR A 314 -0.40 30.64 -8.84
N ALA A 315 0.06 30.87 -10.07
CA ALA A 315 0.45 32.20 -10.54
C ALA A 315 -0.74 33.17 -10.75
N GLY A 316 -1.98 32.72 -10.54
CA GLY A 316 -3.20 33.43 -10.97
C GLY A 316 -3.87 34.33 -9.92
N GLY A 317 -3.54 34.19 -8.64
CA GLY A 317 -4.21 34.89 -7.53
C GLY A 317 -3.70 36.30 -7.24
N GLY A 318 -3.67 37.22 -8.22
CA GLY A 318 -3.46 38.68 -8.01
C GLY A 318 -2.13 39.17 -7.42
N GLY A 319 -1.35 38.30 -6.75
CA GLY A 319 -0.07 38.58 -6.11
C GLY A 319 1.12 37.89 -6.79
N GLY A 320 0.89 37.11 -7.85
CA GLY A 320 1.90 36.42 -8.67
C GLY A 320 2.75 35.43 -7.86
N ALA A 321 2.60 34.14 -8.13
CA ALA A 321 3.55 33.16 -7.61
C ALA A 321 4.97 33.49 -8.09
N GLY A 322 5.88 33.71 -7.15
CA GLY A 322 7.30 33.93 -7.41
C GLY A 322 8.02 32.60 -7.48
N GLU A 323 8.43 32.19 -8.68
CA GLU A 323 9.34 31.06 -8.85
C GLU A 323 10.71 31.41 -8.26
N LEU A 324 11.15 30.65 -7.25
CA LEU A 324 12.51 30.75 -6.72
C LEU A 324 13.50 29.98 -7.58
N GLY A 325 13.03 28.93 -8.24
CA GLY A 325 13.76 28.20 -9.27
C GLY A 325 13.48 26.70 -9.25
N ASN A 326 13.99 26.03 -10.27
CA ASN A 326 13.91 24.59 -10.41
C ASN A 326 15.03 23.90 -9.63
N PHE A 327 14.74 22.73 -9.06
CA PHE A 327 15.78 21.84 -8.54
C PHE A 327 15.82 20.52 -9.31
N TYR A 328 17.00 19.93 -9.29
CA TYR A 328 17.30 18.65 -9.91
C TYR A 328 18.19 17.85 -8.98
N ILE A 329 17.73 16.67 -8.61
CA ILE A 329 18.55 15.66 -7.95
C ILE A 329 18.71 14.53 -8.98
N GLY A 330 19.95 14.17 -9.27
CA GLY A 330 20.24 13.04 -10.17
C GLY A 330 19.81 11.71 -9.56
N GLY A 331 20.25 10.60 -10.16
CA GLY A 331 19.92 9.27 -9.65
C GLY A 331 20.29 9.11 -8.17
N LEU A 332 19.35 8.55 -7.39
CA LEU A 332 19.48 8.28 -5.97
C LEU A 332 19.60 6.77 -5.75
N THR A 333 20.50 6.35 -4.87
CA THR A 333 20.50 4.98 -4.36
C THR A 333 20.68 5.02 -2.85
N ALA A 334 19.64 4.65 -2.13
CA ALA A 334 19.72 4.38 -0.70
C ALA A 334 19.90 2.88 -0.49
N ARG A 335 20.81 2.51 0.41
CA ARG A 335 21.05 1.11 0.76
C ARG A 335 21.03 0.95 2.27
N MET A 336 20.41 -0.12 2.73
CA MET A 336 20.48 -0.51 4.13
C MET A 336 21.88 -1.03 4.44
N VAL A 337 22.50 -0.44 5.45
CA VAL A 337 23.82 -0.85 5.95
C VAL A 337 23.69 -1.24 7.41
N ASN A 338 24.58 -2.09 7.90
CA ASN A 338 24.58 -2.44 9.32
C ASN A 338 25.11 -1.28 10.18
N ASN A 339 25.03 -1.44 11.50
CA ASN A 339 25.46 -0.43 12.48
C ASN A 339 26.95 -0.06 12.42
N VAL A 340 27.78 -0.80 11.68
CA VAL A 340 29.20 -0.49 11.44
C VAL A 340 29.47 -0.07 9.99
N GLY A 341 28.43 0.21 9.20
CA GLY A 341 28.53 0.66 7.81
C GLY A 341 28.97 -0.42 6.81
N SER A 342 28.98 -1.70 7.21
CA SER A 342 29.31 -2.83 6.35
C SER A 342 28.16 -3.15 5.39
N LEU A 343 28.56 -3.48 4.16
CA LEU A 343 27.70 -3.82 3.02
C LEU A 343 27.66 -5.33 2.74
N SER A 344 28.48 -6.11 3.45
CA SER A 344 28.62 -7.55 3.26
C SER A 344 27.88 -8.35 4.34
N THR A 345 27.33 -7.67 5.34
CA THR A 345 26.69 -8.29 6.50
C THR A 345 25.31 -7.67 6.71
N PRO A 346 24.29 -8.49 6.99
CA PRO A 346 22.93 -8.01 7.14
C PRO A 346 22.76 -7.16 8.41
N SER A 347 21.74 -6.30 8.40
CA SER A 347 21.32 -5.54 9.58
C SER A 347 20.36 -6.40 10.40
N ILE A 348 20.53 -6.42 11.72
CA ILE A 348 19.71 -7.23 12.62
C ILE A 348 19.02 -6.32 13.63
N ILE A 349 17.70 -6.46 13.73
CA ILE A 349 16.89 -5.90 14.80
C ILE A 349 16.47 -7.07 15.69
N GLN A 350 16.74 -6.97 16.99
CA GLN A 350 16.39 -7.99 17.97
C GLN A 350 15.36 -7.44 18.95
N ILE A 351 14.24 -8.13 19.08
CA ILE A 351 13.18 -7.79 20.02
C ILE A 351 13.11 -8.91 21.05
N TRP A 352 13.16 -8.53 22.33
CA TRP A 352 13.23 -9.43 23.46
C TRP A 352 11.93 -9.31 24.26
N ALA A 353 11.24 -10.42 24.47
CA ALA A 353 10.13 -10.50 25.40
C ALA A 353 10.62 -11.16 26.70
N HIS A 354 10.72 -10.35 27.74
CA HIS A 354 11.00 -10.79 29.12
C HIS A 354 9.70 -11.16 29.84
#